data_AF-A0AB38H6U3-F1
#
_entry.id   AF-A0AB38H6U3-F1
#
_cell.length_a   1.000
_cell.length_b   1.000
_cell.length_c   1.000
_cell.angle_alpha   90.00
_cell.angle_beta   90.00
_cell.angle_gamma   90.00
#
_symmetry.space_group_name_H-M   'P 1'
#
loop_
_entity.id
_entity.type
_entity.pdbx_description
1 polymer ?
#
loop_
_entity_poly.entity_id
_entity_poly.type
_entity_poly.pdbx_seq_one_letter_code
_entity_poly.pdbx_strand_id
1 'polypeptide(L)'
;MTVWFISRHQGAIDWIAQQSIHIDRFEQHLDINDIQADDIVIGTLPIHLAAQVCEKGAKFYFLSVNVAKEQRGKELTAQQLTEQSCSLQPFFIQKL
;
A
#
# COMPACT_ATOMS: atom_id res chain seq x y z
N MET A 1 14.67 -9.89 0.49
CA MET A 1 13.70 -9.06 -0.23
C MET A 1 12.39 -9.79 -0.26
N THR A 2 11.42 -9.28 0.49
CA THR A 2 10.03 -9.74 0.58
C THR A 2 9.13 -8.64 0.05
N VAL A 3 8.10 -8.99 -0.73
CA VAL A 3 7.05 -8.08 -1.17
C VAL A 3 5.84 -8.21 -0.24
N TRP A 4 5.61 -7.15 0.51
CA TRP A 4 4.53 -7.03 1.48
C TRP A 4 3.37 -6.24 0.89
N PHE A 5 2.15 -6.74 1.09
CA PHE A 5 0.94 -5.97 0.85
C PHE A 5 0.17 -5.79 2.16
N ILE A 6 0.05 -4.54 2.59
CA ILE A 6 -0.58 -4.17 3.85
C ILE A 6 -1.91 -3.48 3.58
N SER A 7 -3.01 -4.17 3.87
CA SER A 7 -4.35 -3.61 3.76
C SER A 7 -5.37 -4.42 4.54
N ARG A 8 -6.38 -3.71 5.08
CA ARG A 8 -7.61 -4.31 5.62
C ARG A 8 -8.83 -4.10 4.70
N HIS A 9 -8.64 -3.41 3.58
CA HIS A 9 -9.72 -3.04 2.67
C HIS A 9 -9.89 -4.08 1.58
N GLN A 10 -11.07 -4.69 1.49
CA GLN A 10 -11.30 -5.82 0.60
C GLN A 10 -11.09 -5.43 -0.87
N GLY A 11 -11.59 -4.26 -1.29
CA GLY A 11 -11.41 -3.83 -2.67
C GLY A 11 -9.96 -3.56 -3.04
N ALA A 12 -9.10 -3.14 -2.10
CA ALA A 12 -7.67 -2.99 -2.36
C ALA A 12 -6.97 -4.35 -2.50
N ILE A 13 -7.38 -5.34 -1.69
CA ILE A 13 -6.90 -6.73 -1.77
C ILE A 13 -7.31 -7.35 -3.12
N ASP A 14 -8.58 -7.21 -3.48
CA ASP A 14 -9.11 -7.71 -4.75
C ASP A 14 -8.44 -7.02 -5.95
N TRP A 15 -8.17 -5.71 -5.85
CA TRP A 15 -7.52 -4.94 -6.91
C TRP A 15 -6.06 -5.35 -7.09
N ILE A 16 -5.30 -5.53 -6.00
CA ILE A 16 -3.90 -5.92 -6.12
C ILE A 16 -3.74 -7.34 -6.66
N ALA A 17 -4.67 -8.25 -6.33
CA ALA A 17 -4.69 -9.60 -6.86
C ALA A 17 -4.91 -9.67 -8.38
N GLN A 18 -5.48 -8.61 -8.98
CA GLN A 18 -5.63 -8.48 -10.44
C GLN A 18 -4.36 -7.96 -11.13
N GLN A 19 -3.39 -7.46 -10.36
CA GLN A 19 -2.13 -6.95 -10.91
C GLN A 19 -1.14 -8.11 -11.09
N SER A 20 -0.26 -7.98 -12.09
CA SER A 20 0.82 -8.96 -12.32
C SER A 20 2.00 -8.71 -11.37
N ILE A 21 1.74 -8.76 -10.06
CA ILE A 21 2.72 -8.50 -9.00
C ILE A 21 2.75 -9.71 -8.07
N HIS A 22 3.94 -10.25 -7.82
CA HIS A 22 4.12 -11.29 -6.82
C HIS A 22 4.12 -10.67 -5.42
N ILE A 23 3.28 -11.18 -4.53
CA ILE A 23 3.19 -10.74 -3.14
C ILE A 23 3.49 -11.94 -2.26
N ASP A 24 4.52 -11.81 -1.43
CA ASP A 24 4.97 -12.86 -0.51
C ASP A 24 4.12 -12.86 0.77
N ARG A 25 3.74 -11.68 1.26
CA ARG A 25 2.99 -11.52 2.52
C ARG A 25 1.81 -10.55 2.36
N PHE A 26 0.62 -11.03 2.74
CA PHE A 26 -0.60 -10.26 2.85
C PHE A 26 -0.99 -10.07 4.31
N GLU A 27 -1.01 -8.83 4.79
CA GLU A 27 -1.29 -8.54 6.20
C GLU A 27 -2.20 -7.34 6.39
N GLN A 28 -3.00 -7.38 7.46
CA GLN A 28 -3.89 -6.28 7.81
C GLN A 28 -3.17 -5.17 8.59
N HIS A 29 -2.08 -5.53 9.27
CA HIS A 29 -1.29 -4.63 10.09
C HIS A 29 0.18 -4.85 9.78
N LEU A 30 0.96 -3.77 9.84
CA LEU A 30 2.39 -3.83 9.65
C LEU A 30 3.07 -3.77 11.02
N ASP A 31 3.78 -4.83 11.40
CA ASP A 31 4.82 -4.72 12.42
C ASP A 31 6.12 -4.27 11.76
N ILE A 32 6.59 -3.10 12.16
CA ILE A 32 7.79 -2.51 11.57
C ILE A 32 9.06 -3.33 11.87
N ASN A 33 9.05 -4.14 12.93
CA ASN A 33 10.19 -4.96 13.31
C ASN A 33 10.46 -6.08 12.30
N ASP A 34 9.43 -6.54 11.59
CA ASP A 34 9.56 -7.58 10.58
C ASP A 34 10.18 -7.07 9.27
N ILE A 35 10.08 -5.76 9.00
CA ILE A 35 10.60 -5.15 7.78
C ILE A 35 12.13 -5.09 7.80
N GLN A 36 12.72 -5.60 6.73
CA GLN A 36 14.15 -5.56 6.46
C GLN A 36 14.48 -4.54 5.37
N ALA A 37 15.75 -4.14 5.30
CA ALA A 37 16.25 -3.37 4.16
C ALA A 37 15.98 -4.11 2.84
N ASP A 38 15.78 -3.35 1.76
CA ASP A 38 15.44 -3.85 0.42
C ASP A 38 14.09 -4.56 0.27
N ASP A 39 13.31 -4.74 1.34
CA ASP A 39 11.92 -5.16 1.21
C ASP A 39 11.08 -4.12 0.43
N ILE A 40 9.99 -4.60 -0.16
CA ILE A 40 9.00 -3.75 -0.83
C ILE A 40 7.73 -3.79 -0.01
N VAL A 41 7.27 -2.64 0.48
CA VAL A 41 6.02 -2.52 1.23
C VAL A 41 5.01 -1.75 0.41
N ILE A 42 3.91 -2.41 0.06
CA ILE A 42 2.82 -1.87 -0.75
C ILE A 42 1.60 -1.68 0.15
N GLY A 43 0.96 -0.52 0.10
CA GLY A 43 -0.34 -0.33 0.77
C GLY A 43 -0.68 1.11 1.12
N THR A 44 -1.79 1.28 1.82
CA THR A 44 -2.21 2.58 2.37
C THR A 44 -1.85 2.65 3.85
N LEU A 45 -0.60 2.99 4.14
CA LEU A 45 -0.08 3.05 5.50
C LEU A 45 -0.33 4.43 6.16
N PRO A 46 -0.52 4.47 7.49
CA PRO A 46 -0.30 5.70 8.26
C PRO A 46 1.07 6.29 7.94
N ILE A 47 1.13 7.62 7.73
CA ILE A 47 2.35 8.29 7.25
C ILE A 47 3.58 8.05 8.13
N HIS A 48 3.38 7.90 9.45
CA HIS A 48 4.46 7.64 10.39
C HIS A 48 5.03 6.21 10.29
N LEU A 49 4.25 5.24 9.80
CA LEU A 49 4.74 3.88 9.52
C LEU A 49 5.47 3.85 8.18
N ALA A 50 4.92 4.51 7.15
CA ALA A 50 5.59 4.62 5.86
C ALA A 50 6.96 5.30 5.98
N ALA A 51 7.08 6.32 6.85
CA ALA A 51 8.38 6.92 7.19
C ALA A 51 9.37 5.91 7.80
N GLN A 52 8.90 5.04 8.70
CA GLN A 52 9.76 4.02 9.31
C GLN A 52 10.17 2.92 8.31
N VAL A 53 9.30 2.58 7.36
CA VAL A 53 9.64 1.69 6.24
C VAL A 53 10.81 2.29 5.44
N CYS A 54 10.70 3.57 5.07
CA CYS A 54 11.77 4.27 4.35
C CYS A 54 13.05 4.36 5.19
N GLU A 55 12.95 4.64 6.49
CA GLU A 55 14.08 4.71 7.42
C GLU A 55 14.84 3.38 7.53
N LYS A 56 14.14 2.24 7.46
CA LYS A 56 14.72 0.89 7.42
C LYS A 56 15.41 0.54 6.10
N GLY A 57 15.36 1.41 5.09
CA GLY A 57 15.91 1.15 3.76
C GLY A 57 15.02 0.24 2.90
N ALA A 58 13.76 0.04 3.29
CA ALA A 58 12.77 -0.63 2.46
C ALA A 58 12.11 0.36 1.49
N LYS A 59 11.59 -0.14 0.37
CA LYS A 59 10.89 0.65 -0.64
C LYS A 59 9.40 0.70 -0.32
N PHE A 60 8.85 1.90 -0.18
CA PHE A 60 7.43 2.08 0.06
C PHE A 60 6.70 2.44 -1.25
N TYR A 61 5.63 1.70 -1.56
CA TYR A 61 4.68 1.98 -2.62
C TYR A 61 3.29 2.23 -2.04
N PHE A 62 2.71 3.37 -2.37
CA PHE A 62 1.36 3.72 -1.98
C PHE A 62 0.35 3.28 -3.05
N LEU A 63 -0.83 2.80 -2.62
CA LEU A 63 -1.99 2.66 -3.49
C LEU A 63 -2.59 4.05 -3.74
N SER A 64 -2.11 4.71 -4.79
CA SER A 64 -2.54 6.05 -5.17
C SER A 64 -3.84 5.97 -5.95
N VAL A 65 -4.87 6.66 -5.45
CA VAL A 65 -6.18 6.74 -6.10
C VAL A 65 -6.79 8.12 -5.86
N ASN A 66 -7.31 8.72 -6.92
CA ASN A 66 -8.01 10.01 -6.84
C ASN A 66 -9.48 9.78 -6.50
N VAL A 67 -9.76 9.65 -5.20
CA VAL A 67 -11.12 9.40 -4.71
C VAL A 67 -12.01 10.64 -4.89
N ALA A 68 -13.10 10.47 -5.64
CA ALA A 68 -14.09 11.53 -5.82
C ALA A 68 -14.71 11.95 -4.48
N LYS A 69 -15.16 13.20 -4.37
CA LYS A 69 -15.65 13.78 -3.11
C LYS A 69 -16.78 12.95 -2.49
N GLU A 70 -17.67 12.42 -3.32
CA GLU A 70 -18.87 11.66 -2.95
C GLU A 70 -18.54 10.23 -2.49
N GLN A 71 -17.33 9.78 -2.79
CA GLN A 71 -16.80 8.45 -2.47
C GLN A 71 -15.83 8.45 -1.28
N ARG A 72 -15.41 9.63 -0.81
CA ARG A 72 -14.57 9.75 0.40
C ARG A 72 -15.29 9.16 1.61
N GLY A 73 -14.54 8.43 2.43
CA GLY A 73 -15.04 7.75 3.62
C GLY A 73 -15.83 6.47 3.34
N LYS A 74 -15.94 6.04 2.08
CA LYS A 74 -16.53 4.76 1.68
C LYS A 74 -15.44 3.78 1.29
N GLU A 75 -15.69 2.51 1.52
CA GLU A 75 -14.86 1.44 0.97
C GLU A 75 -15.12 1.31 -0.54
N LEU A 76 -14.04 1.34 -1.33
CA LEU A 76 -14.10 1.18 -2.78
C LEU A 76 -13.91 -0.27 -3.15
N THR A 77 -14.65 -0.73 -4.15
CA THR A 77 -14.45 -2.05 -4.80
C THR A 77 -13.25 -2.02 -5.75
N ALA A 78 -12.72 -3.18 -6.12
CA ALA A 78 -11.65 -3.27 -7.11
C ALA A 78 -12.01 -2.63 -8.45
N GLN A 79 -13.26 -2.78 -8.90
CA GLN A 79 -13.73 -2.14 -10.12
C GLN A 79 -13.67 -0.62 -10.01
N GLN A 80 -14.14 -0.04 -8.90
CA GLN A 80 -14.10 1.40 -8.68
C GLN A 80 -12.66 1.92 -8.58
N LEU A 81 -11.75 1.16 -7.98
CA LEU A 81 -10.32 1.50 -7.96
C LEU A 81 -9.74 1.53 -9.38
N THR A 82 -10.09 0.56 -10.23
CA THR A 82 -9.69 0.55 -11.64
C THR A 82 -10.29 1.73 -12.42
N GLU A 83 -11.57 2.03 -12.24
CA GLU A 83 -12.24 3.19 -12.86
C GLU A 83 -11.62 4.53 -12.45
N GLN A 84 -11.07 4.62 -11.24
CA GLN A 84 -10.36 5.80 -10.72
C GLN A 84 -8.86 5.82 -11.07
N SER A 85 -8.42 4.92 -11.95
CA SER A 85 -7.01 4.79 -12.35
C SER A 85 -6.09 4.61 -11.14
N CYS A 86 -6.50 3.77 -10.18
CA CYS A 86 -5.64 3.41 -9.05
C CYS A 86 -4.30 2.87 -9.57
N SER A 87 -3.21 3.28 -8.92
CA SER A 87 -1.86 2.92 -9.33
C SER A 87 -0.94 2.78 -8.12
N LEU A 88 0.12 1.99 -8.27
CA LEU A 88 1.18 1.91 -7.28
C LEU A 88 2.22 2.99 -7.55
N GLN A 89 2.46 3.85 -6.58
CA GLN A 89 3.42 4.94 -6.70
C GLN A 89 4.47 4.86 -5.59
N PRO A 90 5.77 4.91 -5.91
CA PRO A 90 6.81 4.93 -4.90
C PRO A 90 6.83 6.27 -4.18
N PHE A 91 7.01 6.26 -2.86
CA PHE A 91 7.20 7.46 -2.07
C PHE A 91 8.40 7.28 -1.14
N PHE A 92 9.15 8.37 -0.96
CA PHE A 92 10.12 8.50 0.13
C PHE A 92 9.54 9.48 1.15
N ILE A 93 9.39 9.02 2.39
CA ILE A 93 8.78 9.78 3.48
C ILE A 93 9.76 9.84 4.63
N GLN A 94 9.98 11.04 5.15
CA GLN A 94 10.88 11.31 6.26
C GLN A 94 10.19 12.23 7.26
N LYS A 95 10.32 11.94 8.56
CA LYS A 95 9.90 12.87 9.61
C LYS A 95 10.85 14.07 9.62
N LEU A 96 10.31 15.28 9.73
CA LEU A 96 11.07 16.53 9.82
C LEU A 96 11.52 16.81 11.26
#